data_AF-A0A7K0ERD1-F1
#
_entry.id   AF-A0A7K0ERD1-F1
#
_cell.length_a   1.000
_cell.length_b   1.000
_cell.length_c   1.000
_cell.angle_alpha   90.00
_cell.angle_beta   90.00
_cell.angle_gamma   90.00
#
_symmetry.space_group_name_H-M   'P 1'
#
loop_
_entity.id
_entity.type
_entity.pdbx_description
1 polymer ?
#
loop_
_entity_poly.entity_id
_entity_poly.type
_entity_poly.pdbx_seq_one_letter_code
_entity_poly.pdbx_strand_id
1 'polypeptide(L)'
;MRSLLTLLFFSLIQSVLAQDLVSNRQREVVFKSVNVIPMDRERVLENQTVVVKDGRITGLGAEGKVKYGKDALVVDAKGKYLTPGWAEMHAHVPPVDDIEPMKDVLVLYLANGITTIRGMLGHAKHLELRSKINSGEILGPHFYPAGPSFSGQTVKSAAQGAQMVRDQKAAGYDFLKLHPGLTKETFPAIAKTAKEVGIPFIGHVSFNVGAWMAIDAGYSSIDHLDSFIEAITPGSDTLVEQETGLFGSWIGYRADPAMIPKLVKGLHDQNIRVVPTEALAERWLSPQPASAFANDPEMKYMKASEVQNWMNTKNNYNNNPKFSKEHAEKYIDMRRKILLACQKNGVDILLGSDAPQVLNVPGFSIHHEMKFLVGAGLTPYETLRTGTVNVASYLKKPDAGTIKTGNVSDLVLLNGNPLNDISQTKNIEGVMIGTNWLPKAYIQKELKRLEKQ
;
A
#
# COMPACT_ATOMS: atom_id res chain seq x y z
N MET A 1 44.53 48.35 43.56
CA MET A 1 43.76 48.51 42.31
C MET A 1 44.24 47.49 41.29
N ARG A 2 43.55 46.34 41.16
CA ARG A 2 43.67 45.44 40.01
C ARG A 2 42.29 44.88 39.73
N SER A 3 41.70 45.33 38.63
CA SER A 3 40.41 44.86 38.12
C SER A 3 40.58 43.48 37.49
N LEU A 4 39.72 42.53 37.85
CA LEU A 4 39.42 41.37 37.01
C LEU A 4 37.99 41.50 36.52
N LEU A 5 37.84 41.72 35.21
CA LEU A 5 36.59 41.57 34.47
C LEU A 5 36.33 40.07 34.30
N THR A 6 35.21 39.57 34.79
CA THR A 6 34.70 38.24 34.45
C THR A 6 33.60 38.40 33.41
N LEU A 7 33.90 38.09 32.15
CA LEU A 7 32.90 37.95 31.09
C LEU A 7 32.21 36.58 31.26
N LEU A 8 30.92 36.60 31.60
CA LEU A 8 30.04 35.43 31.54
C LEU A 8 29.47 35.31 30.12
N PHE A 9 29.98 34.33 29.37
CA PHE A 9 29.36 33.87 28.12
C PHE A 9 28.13 33.01 28.46
N PHE A 10 26.93 33.54 28.24
CA PHE A 10 25.70 32.73 28.22
C PHE A 10 25.63 32.02 26.87
N SER A 11 25.99 30.73 26.85
CA SER A 11 25.70 29.84 25.71
C SER A 11 24.23 29.43 25.78
N LEU A 12 23.41 29.96 24.88
CA LEU A 12 22.02 29.55 24.70
C LEU A 12 22.02 28.19 23.97
N ILE A 13 22.03 27.10 24.73
CA ILE A 13 21.77 25.76 24.19
C ILE A 13 20.27 25.69 23.89
N GLN A 14 19.88 25.98 22.66
CA GLN A 14 18.58 25.54 22.15
C GLN A 14 18.67 24.01 21.96
N SER A 15 18.34 23.26 23.00
CA SER A 15 17.98 21.86 22.84
C SER A 15 16.73 21.81 21.98
N VAL A 16 16.90 21.42 20.71
CA VAL A 16 15.78 20.92 19.90
C VAL A 16 15.34 19.63 20.59
N LEU A 17 14.45 19.75 21.57
CA LEU A 17 13.76 18.60 22.14
C LEU A 17 13.05 17.93 20.97
N ALA A 18 13.55 16.76 20.57
CA ALA A 18 12.84 15.90 19.64
C ALA A 18 11.45 15.69 20.22
N GLN A 19 10.41 16.16 19.52
CA GLN A 19 9.05 15.96 19.99
C GLN A 19 8.75 14.47 19.95
N ASP A 20 8.58 13.87 21.12
CA ASP A 20 8.14 12.49 21.27
C ASP A 20 6.71 12.34 20.71
N LEU A 21 6.32 11.09 20.47
CA LEU A 21 4.98 10.73 20.04
C LEU A 21 3.94 11.27 21.05
N VAL A 22 2.88 11.91 20.54
CA VAL A 22 1.85 12.52 21.41
C VAL A 22 0.55 11.73 21.29
N SER A 23 0.02 11.27 22.43
CA SER A 23 -1.28 10.61 22.47
C SER A 23 -2.43 11.62 22.59
N ASN A 24 -3.45 11.51 21.75
CA ASN A 24 -4.69 12.29 21.85
C ASN A 24 -5.71 11.72 22.86
N ARG A 25 -5.34 10.70 23.65
CA ARG A 25 -6.18 10.20 24.76
C ARG A 25 -6.23 11.18 25.91
N GLN A 26 -5.12 11.86 26.17
CA GLN A 26 -4.99 12.76 27.33
C GLN A 26 -5.37 14.20 27.00
N ARG A 27 -5.13 14.65 25.77
CA ARG A 27 -5.45 16.01 25.27
C ARG A 27 -5.92 15.97 23.82
N GLU A 28 -6.57 17.02 23.34
CA GLU A 28 -6.88 17.15 21.91
C GLU A 28 -5.61 17.43 21.10
N VAL A 29 -5.56 16.97 19.84
CA VAL A 29 -4.60 17.43 18.84
C VAL A 29 -5.37 18.25 17.80
N VAL A 30 -4.87 19.44 17.48
CA VAL A 30 -5.56 20.42 16.64
C VAL A 30 -4.66 20.83 15.49
N PHE A 31 -5.09 20.55 14.26
CA PHE A 31 -4.46 21.06 13.05
C PHE A 31 -5.09 22.40 12.69
N LYS A 32 -4.36 23.49 12.90
CA LYS A 32 -4.85 24.86 12.72
C LYS A 32 -4.40 25.42 11.38
N SER A 33 -5.30 26.16 10.72
CA SER A 33 -5.07 26.85 9.43
C SER A 33 -4.66 25.90 8.30
N VAL A 34 -5.15 24.65 8.31
CA VAL A 34 -4.76 23.60 7.37
C VAL A 34 -5.66 23.57 6.14
N ASN A 35 -5.12 23.21 4.99
CA ASN A 35 -5.92 22.87 3.81
C ASN A 35 -6.35 21.41 3.89
N VAL A 36 -7.64 21.10 3.91
CA VAL A 36 -8.13 19.72 4.03
C VAL A 36 -8.52 19.19 2.66
N ILE A 37 -8.02 18.02 2.29
CA ILE A 37 -8.49 17.23 1.14
C ILE A 37 -9.42 16.15 1.72
N PRO A 38 -10.76 16.35 1.73
CA PRO A 38 -11.63 15.51 2.54
C PRO A 38 -11.86 14.12 1.94
N MET A 39 -11.51 13.94 0.67
CA MET A 39 -11.78 12.74 -0.14
C MET A 39 -13.27 12.41 -0.33
N ASP A 40 -14.19 13.34 -0.01
CA ASP A 40 -15.62 13.19 -0.32
C ASP A 40 -15.96 13.52 -1.78
N ARG A 41 -15.23 14.48 -2.35
CA ARG A 41 -15.17 14.83 -3.78
C ARG A 41 -13.83 15.51 -4.09
N GLU A 42 -13.55 15.77 -5.36
CA GLU A 42 -12.35 16.48 -5.78
C GLU A 42 -12.42 17.96 -5.38
N ARG A 43 -11.87 18.29 -4.20
CA ARG A 43 -11.82 19.65 -3.65
C ARG A 43 -10.75 19.80 -2.58
N VAL A 44 -10.41 21.06 -2.30
CA VAL A 44 -9.64 21.48 -1.13
C VAL A 44 -10.52 22.40 -0.27
N LEU A 45 -10.56 22.17 1.04
CA LEU A 45 -11.11 23.10 2.02
C LEU A 45 -9.98 23.90 2.63
N GLU A 46 -9.87 25.17 2.25
CA GLU A 46 -8.76 26.00 2.70
C GLU A 46 -8.96 26.52 4.12
N ASN A 47 -7.86 26.74 4.85
CA ASN A 47 -7.82 27.41 6.15
C ASN A 47 -8.81 26.85 7.18
N GLN A 48 -8.82 25.52 7.33
CA GLN A 48 -9.65 24.80 8.29
C GLN A 48 -8.94 24.61 9.63
N THR A 49 -9.74 24.35 10.65
CA THR A 49 -9.32 23.77 11.93
C THR A 49 -9.87 22.35 12.04
N VAL A 50 -8.99 21.37 12.25
CA VAL A 50 -9.37 19.97 12.50
C VAL A 50 -8.97 19.60 13.92
N VAL A 51 -9.93 19.10 14.69
CA VAL A 51 -9.73 18.68 16.09
C VAL A 51 -9.88 17.17 16.16
N VAL A 52 -8.90 16.51 16.79
CA VAL A 52 -8.92 15.07 17.02
C VAL A 52 -8.77 14.73 18.50
N LYS A 53 -9.55 13.75 18.96
CA LYS A 53 -9.59 13.27 20.34
C LYS A 53 -9.98 11.80 20.36
N ASP A 54 -9.33 11.00 21.20
CA ASP A 54 -9.65 9.58 21.39
C ASP A 54 -9.76 8.78 20.08
N GLY A 55 -8.84 9.07 19.14
CA GLY A 55 -8.77 8.40 17.85
C GLY A 55 -9.83 8.80 16.83
N ARG A 56 -10.57 9.87 17.09
CA ARG A 56 -11.63 10.37 16.19
C ARG A 56 -11.48 11.85 15.89
N ILE A 57 -12.02 12.25 14.75
CA ILE A 57 -12.18 13.65 14.36
C ILE A 57 -13.42 14.20 15.06
N THR A 58 -13.23 15.08 16.04
CA THR A 58 -14.32 15.67 16.84
C THR A 58 -14.77 17.03 16.31
N GLY A 59 -13.95 17.70 15.50
CA GLY A 59 -14.29 18.99 14.91
C GLY A 59 -13.61 19.21 13.56
N LEU A 60 -14.34 19.81 12.63
CA LEU A 60 -13.86 20.27 11.33
C LEU A 60 -14.63 21.52 10.92
N GLY A 61 -13.94 22.58 10.54
CA GLY A 61 -14.57 23.80 10.04
C GLY A 61 -13.59 24.94 9.85
N ALA A 62 -14.08 26.06 9.31
CA ALA A 62 -13.26 27.24 9.06
C ALA A 62 -12.58 27.74 10.35
N GLU A 63 -11.40 28.35 10.20
CA GLU A 63 -10.66 28.91 11.32
C GLU A 63 -11.52 29.86 12.18
N GLY A 64 -11.41 29.72 13.51
CA GLY A 64 -12.20 30.47 14.49
C GLY A 64 -13.65 30.00 14.66
N LYS A 65 -14.15 29.05 13.84
CA LYS A 65 -15.50 28.46 13.98
C LYS A 65 -15.52 27.17 14.78
N VAL A 66 -14.39 26.48 14.91
CA VAL A 66 -14.26 25.25 15.71
C VAL A 66 -13.59 25.59 17.04
N LYS A 67 -14.22 25.19 18.15
CA LYS A 67 -13.66 25.32 19.50
C LYS A 67 -12.87 24.07 19.85
N TYR A 68 -11.82 24.25 20.64
CA TYR A 68 -11.00 23.19 21.23
C TYR A 68 -10.50 23.64 22.61
N GLY A 69 -10.10 22.68 23.44
CA GLY A 69 -9.62 22.87 24.80
C GLY A 69 -8.35 23.71 24.86
N LYS A 70 -8.19 24.43 25.99
CA LYS A 70 -7.00 25.28 26.22
C LYS A 70 -5.71 24.47 26.34
N ASP A 71 -5.82 23.20 26.69
CA ASP A 71 -4.74 22.22 26.83
C ASP A 71 -4.45 21.46 25.52
N ALA A 72 -5.16 21.75 24.43
CA ALA A 72 -4.95 21.08 23.15
C ALA A 72 -3.51 21.25 22.64
N LEU A 73 -2.95 20.21 22.00
CA LEU A 73 -1.73 20.35 21.22
C LEU A 73 -2.10 21.00 19.88
N VAL A 74 -1.67 22.24 19.69
CA VAL A 74 -1.94 22.96 18.44
C VAL A 74 -0.76 22.77 17.48
N VAL A 75 -1.02 22.14 16.35
CA VAL A 75 -0.12 22.04 15.20
C VAL A 75 -0.45 23.16 14.22
N ASP A 76 0.47 24.11 14.06
CA ASP A 76 0.37 25.12 13.00
C ASP A 76 0.60 24.44 11.64
N ALA A 77 -0.46 24.39 10.85
CA ALA A 77 -0.50 23.72 9.57
C ALA A 77 -0.82 24.70 8.43
N LYS A 78 -0.54 25.99 8.63
CA LYS A 78 -0.68 27.01 7.58
C LYS A 78 0.08 26.62 6.31
N GLY A 79 -0.63 26.60 5.19
CA GLY A 79 -0.08 26.23 3.87
C GLY A 79 0.16 24.73 3.66
N LYS A 80 -0.07 23.90 4.68
CA LYS A 80 0.04 22.44 4.62
C LYS A 80 -1.29 21.82 4.23
N TYR A 81 -1.24 20.55 3.82
CA TYR A 81 -2.41 19.79 3.34
C TYR A 81 -2.66 18.58 4.22
N LEU A 82 -3.89 18.38 4.67
CA LEU A 82 -4.32 17.23 5.47
C LEU A 82 -5.14 16.28 4.60
N THR A 83 -4.76 15.01 4.62
CA THR A 83 -5.39 13.92 3.86
C THR A 83 -5.72 12.75 4.79
N PRO A 84 -6.66 11.86 4.45
CA PRO A 84 -6.78 10.58 5.13
C PRO A 84 -5.46 9.79 5.02
N GLY A 85 -5.21 8.92 5.99
CA GLY A 85 -4.12 7.94 5.93
C GLY A 85 -4.19 7.04 4.69
N TRP A 86 -3.04 6.75 4.10
CA TRP A 86 -2.96 5.86 2.94
C TRP A 86 -3.00 4.39 3.38
N ALA A 87 -3.36 3.52 2.44
CA ALA A 87 -3.26 2.08 2.61
C ALA A 87 -2.26 1.44 1.62
N GLU A 88 -1.66 0.33 2.03
CA GLU A 88 -0.88 -0.59 1.19
C GLU A 88 -1.54 -1.96 1.22
N MET A 89 -2.24 -2.30 0.13
CA MET A 89 -3.03 -3.53 0.03
C MET A 89 -2.22 -4.74 -0.46
N HIS A 90 -0.91 -4.57 -0.66
CA HIS A 90 0.07 -5.59 -0.95
C HIS A 90 1.34 -5.45 -0.12
N ALA A 91 1.22 -5.46 1.21
CA ALA A 91 2.37 -5.37 2.11
C ALA A 91 3.01 -6.74 2.36
N HIS A 92 4.33 -6.82 2.25
CA HIS A 92 5.11 -7.93 2.78
C HIS A 92 5.68 -7.56 4.16
N VAL A 93 5.03 -8.09 5.20
CA VAL A 93 5.58 -8.11 6.56
C VAL A 93 6.37 -9.42 6.73
N PRO A 94 7.61 -9.39 7.24
CA PRO A 94 8.45 -10.59 7.36
C PRO A 94 7.70 -11.77 8.00
N PRO A 95 7.64 -12.95 7.36
CA PRO A 95 6.92 -14.11 7.86
C PRO A 95 7.82 -14.97 8.75
N VAL A 96 8.32 -14.39 9.85
CA VAL A 96 9.27 -15.01 10.77
C VAL A 96 8.69 -15.10 12.18
N ASP A 97 9.38 -15.81 13.09
CA ASP A 97 8.96 -15.88 14.50
C ASP A 97 9.30 -14.62 15.29
N ASP A 98 10.37 -13.92 14.90
CA ASP A 98 10.86 -12.70 15.54
C ASP A 98 10.02 -11.48 15.12
N ILE A 99 9.55 -10.73 16.11
CA ILE A 99 8.68 -9.57 15.90
C ILE A 99 9.47 -8.30 15.55
N GLU A 100 10.76 -8.21 15.91
CA GLU A 100 11.54 -6.98 15.71
C GLU A 100 11.67 -6.59 14.22
N PRO A 101 12.01 -7.51 13.29
CA PRO A 101 12.01 -7.18 11.85
C PRO A 101 10.65 -6.73 11.34
N MET A 102 9.55 -7.23 11.94
CA MET A 102 8.21 -6.79 11.58
C MET A 102 7.99 -5.35 12.02
N LYS A 103 8.35 -5.00 13.27
CA LYS A 103 8.23 -3.63 13.81
C LYS A 103 8.97 -2.61 12.95
N ASP A 104 10.20 -2.93 12.52
CA ASP A 104 10.97 -2.05 11.65
C ASP A 104 10.24 -1.77 10.33
N VAL A 105 9.62 -2.78 9.71
CA VAL A 105 8.80 -2.60 8.50
C VAL A 105 7.54 -1.79 8.77
N LEU A 106 6.86 -1.98 9.90
CA LEU A 106 5.69 -1.17 10.28
C LEU A 106 6.05 0.31 10.45
N VAL A 107 7.23 0.61 11.00
CA VAL A 107 7.73 1.98 11.13
C VAL A 107 7.99 2.59 9.75
N LEU A 108 8.56 1.86 8.80
CA LEU A 108 8.73 2.35 7.42
C LEU A 108 7.38 2.70 6.77
N TYR A 109 6.34 1.89 6.99
CA TYR A 109 4.99 2.20 6.52
C TYR A 109 4.43 3.48 7.16
N LEU A 110 4.45 3.59 8.49
CA LEU A 110 3.95 4.78 9.19
C LEU A 110 4.72 6.05 8.80
N ALA A 111 6.04 5.97 8.68
CA ALA A 111 6.88 7.10 8.28
C ALA A 111 6.51 7.67 6.90
N ASN A 112 5.90 6.85 6.04
CA ASN A 112 5.45 7.21 4.70
C ASN A 112 3.93 7.49 4.63
N GLY A 113 3.25 7.62 5.78
CA GLY A 113 1.83 7.96 5.83
C GLY A 113 0.88 6.79 5.54
N ILE A 114 1.40 5.56 5.51
CA ILE A 114 0.58 4.35 5.41
C ILE A 114 0.06 3.99 6.80
N THR A 115 -1.25 4.07 6.97
CA THR A 115 -1.97 3.82 8.23
C THR A 115 -2.72 2.49 8.22
N THR A 116 -2.84 1.86 7.07
CA THR A 116 -3.48 0.55 6.89
C THR A 116 -2.66 -0.32 5.96
N ILE A 117 -2.46 -1.59 6.31
CA ILE A 117 -1.78 -2.56 5.46
C ILE A 117 -2.53 -3.89 5.38
N ARG A 118 -2.55 -4.50 4.19
CA ARG A 118 -2.95 -5.91 4.00
C ARG A 118 -1.71 -6.76 3.80
N GLY A 119 -1.47 -7.68 4.73
CA GLY A 119 -0.33 -8.60 4.66
C GLY A 119 -0.56 -9.69 3.62
N MET A 120 0.36 -9.87 2.67
CA MET A 120 0.16 -10.76 1.51
C MET A 120 0.97 -12.06 1.56
N LEU A 121 1.62 -12.35 2.70
CA LEU A 121 2.26 -13.63 2.94
C LEU A 121 2.18 -13.96 4.43
N GLY A 122 1.12 -14.70 4.80
CA GLY A 122 0.78 -14.92 6.20
C GLY A 122 1.72 -15.86 6.96
N HIS A 123 1.94 -15.52 8.22
CA HIS A 123 2.61 -16.34 9.23
C HIS A 123 1.79 -16.31 10.53
N ALA A 124 1.86 -17.35 11.37
CA ALA A 124 1.07 -17.42 12.61
C ALA A 124 1.32 -16.21 13.53
N LYS A 125 2.57 -15.72 13.58
CA LYS A 125 2.94 -14.52 14.35
C LYS A 125 2.32 -13.23 13.84
N HIS A 126 1.80 -13.18 12.62
CA HIS A 126 1.07 -12.00 12.13
C HIS A 126 -0.26 -11.80 12.84
N LEU A 127 -0.90 -12.87 13.31
CA LEU A 127 -2.12 -12.78 14.13
C LEU A 127 -1.81 -12.19 15.52
N GLU A 128 -0.69 -12.61 16.12
CA GLU A 128 -0.17 -12.03 17.36
C GLU A 128 0.20 -10.55 17.16
N LEU A 129 0.92 -10.23 16.08
CA LEU A 129 1.28 -8.87 15.71
C LEU A 129 0.05 -7.98 15.56
N ARG A 130 -0.99 -8.44 14.84
CA ARG A 130 -2.27 -7.71 14.72
C ARG A 130 -2.90 -7.45 16.09
N SER A 131 -2.89 -8.44 16.98
CA SER A 131 -3.41 -8.28 18.35
C SER A 131 -2.65 -7.20 19.13
N LYS A 132 -1.31 -7.21 19.06
CA LYS A 132 -0.44 -6.23 19.72
C LYS A 132 -0.57 -4.82 19.13
N ILE A 133 -0.82 -4.70 17.83
CA ILE A 133 -1.15 -3.41 17.20
C ILE A 133 -2.50 -2.89 17.71
N ASN A 134 -3.52 -3.75 17.72
CA ASN A 134 -4.87 -3.37 18.15
C ASN A 134 -4.94 -2.98 19.64
N SER A 135 -4.12 -3.60 20.49
CA SER A 135 -4.02 -3.24 21.91
C SER A 135 -3.19 -1.98 22.17
N GLY A 136 -2.41 -1.52 21.18
CA GLY A 136 -1.46 -0.42 21.31
C GLY A 136 -0.12 -0.80 21.95
N GLU A 137 0.13 -2.10 22.16
CA GLU A 137 1.45 -2.59 22.61
C GLU A 137 2.54 -2.35 21.56
N ILE A 138 2.18 -2.49 20.28
CA ILE A 138 3.05 -2.18 19.14
C ILE A 138 2.45 -1.04 18.34
N LEU A 139 3.23 0.00 18.09
CA LEU A 139 2.88 1.05 17.15
C LEU A 139 2.99 0.51 15.72
N GLY A 140 1.91 0.57 14.96
CA GLY A 140 1.87 0.13 13.57
C GLY A 140 0.59 0.58 12.85
N PRO A 141 0.57 0.47 11.51
CA PRO A 141 -0.66 0.60 10.75
C PRO A 141 -1.69 -0.48 11.13
N HIS A 142 -2.96 -0.23 10.89
CA HIS A 142 -3.99 -1.26 10.97
C HIS A 142 -3.63 -2.43 10.06
N PHE A 143 -3.50 -3.63 10.64
CA PHE A 143 -2.96 -4.79 9.95
C PHE A 143 -4.02 -5.86 9.68
N TYR A 144 -4.24 -6.16 8.41
CA TYR A 144 -5.14 -7.20 7.94
C TYR A 144 -4.34 -8.34 7.27
N PRO A 145 -3.91 -9.37 8.01
CA PRO A 145 -3.12 -10.46 7.46
C PRO A 145 -3.97 -11.41 6.60
N ALA A 146 -3.52 -11.66 5.38
CA ALA A 146 -3.82 -12.91 4.70
C ALA A 146 -3.10 -14.07 5.38
N GLY A 147 -3.62 -15.29 5.24
CA GLY A 147 -2.97 -16.48 5.77
C GLY A 147 -1.83 -17.03 4.90
N PRO A 148 -1.21 -18.15 5.33
CA PRO A 148 -0.15 -18.83 4.58
C PRO A 148 -0.56 -19.19 3.15
N SER A 149 0.44 -19.30 2.28
CA SER A 149 0.27 -19.48 0.83
C SER A 149 -0.56 -20.70 0.43
N PHE A 150 -1.55 -20.50 -0.43
CA PHE A 150 -2.18 -21.54 -1.24
C PHE A 150 -1.50 -21.58 -2.61
N SER A 151 -0.65 -22.57 -2.85
CA SER A 151 0.11 -22.74 -4.10
C SER A 151 0.13 -24.21 -4.53
N GLY A 152 0.66 -24.49 -5.71
CA GLY A 152 0.92 -25.87 -6.13
C GLY A 152 1.92 -26.61 -5.24
N GLN A 153 2.71 -25.88 -4.44
CA GLN A 153 3.63 -26.48 -3.46
C GLN A 153 2.93 -26.87 -2.17
N THR A 154 1.92 -26.12 -1.72
CA THR A 154 1.24 -26.34 -0.44
C THR A 154 -0.07 -27.12 -0.57
N VAL A 155 -0.74 -27.02 -1.71
CA VAL A 155 -2.04 -27.66 -1.96
C VAL A 155 -1.88 -28.79 -2.98
N LYS A 156 -1.86 -30.03 -2.48
CA LYS A 156 -1.65 -31.25 -3.28
C LYS A 156 -2.94 -31.96 -3.69
N SER A 157 -4.07 -31.62 -3.08
CA SER A 157 -5.38 -32.17 -3.43
C SER A 157 -6.52 -31.19 -3.11
N ALA A 158 -7.68 -31.39 -3.75
CA ALA A 158 -8.89 -30.62 -3.47
C ALA A 158 -9.32 -30.68 -2.00
N ALA A 159 -9.26 -31.87 -1.39
CA ALA A 159 -9.62 -32.07 0.01
C ALA A 159 -8.68 -31.32 0.96
N GLN A 160 -7.37 -31.34 0.68
CA GLN A 160 -6.39 -30.58 1.45
C GLN A 160 -6.63 -29.07 1.33
N GLY A 161 -6.87 -28.58 0.10
CA GLY A 161 -7.18 -27.16 -0.13
C GLY A 161 -8.40 -26.70 0.64
N ALA A 162 -9.49 -27.46 0.60
CA ALA A 162 -10.70 -27.18 1.38
C ALA A 162 -10.44 -27.18 2.90
N GLN A 163 -9.63 -28.11 3.39
CA GLN A 163 -9.30 -28.15 4.82
C GLN A 163 -8.46 -26.94 5.24
N MET A 164 -7.43 -26.59 4.46
CA MET A 164 -6.61 -25.41 4.72
C MET A 164 -7.43 -24.12 4.76
N VAL A 165 -8.47 -23.98 3.92
CA VAL A 165 -9.41 -22.85 3.99
C VAL A 165 -10.10 -22.77 5.35
N ARG A 166 -10.65 -23.90 5.82
CA ARG A 166 -11.33 -23.98 7.13
C ARG A 166 -10.36 -23.67 8.27
N ASP A 167 -9.15 -24.20 8.20
CA ASP A 167 -8.13 -23.99 9.23
C ASP A 167 -7.70 -22.52 9.30
N GLN A 168 -7.45 -21.87 8.17
CA GLN A 168 -7.07 -20.45 8.16
C GLN A 168 -8.23 -19.53 8.58
N LYS A 169 -9.47 -19.86 8.21
CA LYS A 169 -10.65 -19.15 8.72
C LYS A 169 -10.77 -19.29 10.24
N ALA A 170 -10.61 -20.50 10.77
CA ALA A 170 -10.67 -20.77 12.20
C ALA A 170 -9.54 -20.08 12.97
N ALA A 171 -8.34 -19.98 12.38
CA ALA A 171 -7.21 -19.25 12.96
C ALA A 171 -7.45 -17.72 13.02
N GLY A 172 -8.36 -17.19 12.19
CA GLY A 172 -8.76 -15.79 12.23
C GLY A 172 -7.99 -14.89 11.25
N TYR A 173 -7.46 -15.42 10.15
CA TYR A 173 -6.95 -14.60 9.05
C TYR A 173 -8.09 -13.87 8.34
N ASP A 174 -7.79 -12.68 7.81
CA ASP A 174 -8.79 -11.84 7.12
C ASP A 174 -9.00 -12.29 5.67
N PHE A 175 -7.95 -12.86 5.05
CA PHE A 175 -7.93 -13.25 3.64
C PHE A 175 -7.19 -14.57 3.42
N LEU A 176 -7.51 -15.27 2.33
CA LEU A 176 -6.70 -16.36 1.79
C LEU A 176 -5.81 -15.82 0.66
N LYS A 177 -4.50 -16.01 0.74
CA LYS A 177 -3.56 -15.61 -0.33
C LYS A 177 -3.29 -16.79 -1.26
N LEU A 178 -3.69 -16.64 -2.51
CA LEU A 178 -3.39 -17.58 -3.58
C LEU A 178 -2.09 -17.18 -4.28
N HIS A 179 -1.33 -18.19 -4.66
CA HIS A 179 -0.04 -18.13 -5.35
C HIS A 179 -0.02 -19.11 -6.54
N PRO A 180 0.96 -19.00 -7.45
CA PRO A 180 1.06 -19.85 -8.63
C PRO A 180 1.08 -21.37 -8.35
N GLY A 181 0.73 -22.15 -9.38
CA GLY A 181 0.76 -23.62 -9.36
C GLY A 181 -0.53 -24.31 -8.92
N LEU A 182 -1.61 -23.59 -8.63
CA LEU A 182 -2.92 -24.21 -8.42
C LEU A 182 -3.47 -24.75 -9.75
N THR A 183 -4.20 -25.87 -9.68
CA THR A 183 -4.72 -26.57 -10.84
C THR A 183 -6.23 -26.36 -10.98
N LYS A 184 -6.80 -26.76 -12.12
CA LYS A 184 -8.25 -26.81 -12.34
C LYS A 184 -8.97 -27.79 -11.40
N GLU A 185 -8.24 -28.62 -10.65
CA GLU A 185 -8.79 -29.51 -9.63
C GLU A 185 -8.74 -28.88 -8.23
N THR A 186 -7.59 -28.31 -7.84
CA THR A 186 -7.41 -27.79 -6.48
C THR A 186 -8.07 -26.44 -6.27
N PHE A 187 -8.01 -25.55 -7.26
CA PHE A 187 -8.56 -24.21 -7.16
C PHE A 187 -10.08 -24.18 -6.89
N PRO A 188 -10.94 -24.92 -7.61
CA PRO A 188 -12.38 -24.89 -7.35
C PRO A 188 -12.77 -25.31 -5.93
N ALA A 189 -12.05 -26.25 -5.32
CA ALA A 189 -12.30 -26.68 -3.94
C ALA A 189 -11.98 -25.57 -2.92
N ILE A 190 -10.88 -24.84 -3.14
CA ILE A 190 -10.52 -23.65 -2.33
C ILE A 190 -11.62 -22.59 -2.48
N ALA A 191 -11.94 -22.20 -3.71
CA ALA A 191 -12.92 -21.13 -3.98
C ALA A 191 -14.32 -21.46 -3.45
N LYS A 192 -14.79 -22.71 -3.66
CA LYS A 192 -16.08 -23.18 -3.12
C LYS A 192 -16.09 -23.11 -1.59
N THR A 193 -15.08 -23.68 -0.93
CA THR A 193 -15.03 -23.71 0.53
C THR A 193 -14.88 -22.31 1.12
N ALA A 194 -14.14 -21.42 0.46
CA ALA A 194 -13.97 -20.03 0.88
C ALA A 194 -15.30 -19.28 0.91
N LYS A 195 -16.16 -19.50 -0.10
CA LYS A 195 -17.53 -18.99 -0.13
C LYS A 195 -18.39 -19.59 1.00
N GLU A 196 -18.32 -20.90 1.21
CA GLU A 196 -19.08 -21.59 2.27
C GLU A 196 -18.78 -21.05 3.67
N VAL A 197 -17.50 -20.74 3.96
CA VAL A 197 -17.08 -20.23 5.28
C VAL A 197 -16.99 -18.70 5.36
N GLY A 198 -17.32 -17.99 4.28
CA GLY A 198 -17.30 -16.53 4.21
C GLY A 198 -15.91 -15.93 4.49
N ILE A 199 -14.88 -16.38 3.77
CA ILE A 199 -13.54 -15.77 3.77
C ILE A 199 -13.15 -15.36 2.34
N PRO A 200 -12.77 -14.09 2.11
CA PRO A 200 -12.30 -13.66 0.79
C PRO A 200 -10.96 -14.31 0.42
N PHE A 201 -10.79 -14.61 -0.86
CA PHE A 201 -9.53 -15.06 -1.45
C PHE A 201 -9.04 -14.07 -2.49
N ILE A 202 -7.72 -13.87 -2.50
CA ILE A 202 -7.03 -12.75 -3.14
C ILE A 202 -5.66 -13.18 -3.67
N GLY A 203 -4.98 -12.29 -4.41
CA GLY A 203 -3.59 -12.47 -4.80
C GLY A 203 -3.43 -12.93 -6.25
N HIS A 204 -2.52 -13.87 -6.46
CA HIS A 204 -2.18 -14.35 -7.79
C HIS A 204 -3.31 -15.16 -8.42
N VAL A 205 -3.37 -15.10 -9.74
CA VAL A 205 -4.15 -16.05 -10.55
C VAL A 205 -3.15 -17.03 -11.18
N SER A 206 -3.24 -18.30 -10.79
CA SER A 206 -2.39 -19.35 -11.36
C SER A 206 -2.65 -19.50 -12.85
N PHE A 207 -1.60 -19.68 -13.66
CA PHE A 207 -1.69 -19.82 -15.11
C PHE A 207 -2.75 -20.85 -15.56
N ASN A 208 -2.76 -22.03 -14.95
CA ASN A 208 -3.71 -23.11 -15.28
C ASN A 208 -5.17 -22.81 -14.89
N VAL A 209 -5.39 -21.83 -14.00
CA VAL A 209 -6.72 -21.35 -13.62
C VAL A 209 -7.17 -20.28 -14.62
N GLY A 210 -6.32 -19.29 -14.88
CA GLY A 210 -6.59 -18.18 -15.80
C GLY A 210 -7.61 -17.17 -15.29
N ALA A 211 -7.61 -15.96 -15.88
CA ALA A 211 -8.40 -14.84 -15.37
C ALA A 211 -9.91 -15.11 -15.39
N TRP A 212 -10.43 -15.78 -16.43
CA TRP A 212 -11.87 -16.00 -16.56
C TRP A 212 -12.42 -16.92 -15.47
N MET A 213 -11.73 -18.01 -15.15
CA MET A 213 -12.14 -18.88 -14.04
C MET A 213 -11.98 -18.18 -12.68
N ALA A 214 -10.95 -17.34 -12.51
CA ALA A 214 -10.80 -16.51 -11.32
C ALA A 214 -11.95 -15.49 -11.18
N ILE A 215 -12.38 -14.88 -12.28
CA ILE A 215 -13.52 -13.96 -12.32
C ILE A 215 -14.80 -14.70 -11.95
N ASP A 216 -15.10 -15.82 -12.61
CA ASP A 216 -16.30 -16.64 -12.34
C ASP A 216 -16.32 -17.17 -10.88
N ALA A 217 -15.13 -17.47 -10.34
CA ALA A 217 -14.99 -17.87 -8.96
C ALA A 217 -15.24 -16.73 -7.98
N GLY A 218 -15.15 -15.46 -8.40
CA GLY A 218 -15.40 -14.30 -7.54
C GLY A 218 -14.25 -14.00 -6.58
N TYR A 219 -13.02 -13.90 -7.11
CA TYR A 219 -11.89 -13.34 -6.35
C TYR A 219 -12.28 -12.01 -5.69
N SER A 220 -11.83 -11.77 -4.46
CA SER A 220 -12.10 -10.49 -3.80
C SER A 220 -11.21 -9.37 -4.36
N SER A 221 -9.97 -9.70 -4.72
CA SER A 221 -9.06 -8.86 -5.51
C SER A 221 -8.10 -9.72 -6.32
N ILE A 222 -7.79 -9.30 -7.54
CA ILE A 222 -6.70 -9.86 -8.34
C ILE A 222 -5.52 -8.90 -8.26
N ASP A 223 -4.35 -9.45 -7.95
CA ASP A 223 -3.13 -8.71 -7.72
C ASP A 223 -2.19 -8.84 -8.93
N HIS A 224 -1.27 -7.88 -9.12
CA HIS A 224 -0.28 -7.85 -10.21
C HIS A 224 -0.83 -7.77 -11.64
N LEU A 225 -2.15 -7.68 -11.79
CA LEU A 225 -2.87 -7.90 -13.06
C LEU A 225 -2.64 -9.32 -13.59
N ASP A 226 -2.45 -10.29 -12.70
CA ASP A 226 -2.18 -11.67 -13.07
C ASP A 226 -3.25 -12.23 -14.01
N SER A 227 -2.78 -12.94 -15.04
CA SER A 227 -3.59 -13.53 -16.10
C SER A 227 -4.36 -12.52 -16.98
N PHE A 228 -4.27 -11.21 -16.75
CA PHE A 228 -5.01 -10.23 -17.56
C PHE A 228 -4.44 -10.14 -18.97
N ILE A 229 -3.11 -10.10 -19.10
CA ILE A 229 -2.43 -10.09 -20.40
C ILE A 229 -2.76 -11.36 -21.17
N GLU A 230 -2.67 -12.52 -20.54
CA GLU A 230 -3.07 -13.80 -21.12
C GLU A 230 -4.52 -13.76 -21.60
N ALA A 231 -5.45 -13.23 -20.79
CA ALA A 231 -6.87 -13.18 -21.11
C ALA A 231 -7.23 -12.28 -22.31
N ILE A 232 -6.38 -11.30 -22.62
CA ILE A 232 -6.56 -10.39 -23.77
C ILE A 232 -5.60 -10.69 -24.92
N THR A 233 -4.79 -11.75 -24.84
CA THR A 233 -3.84 -12.12 -25.90
C THR A 233 -4.38 -13.29 -26.73
N PRO A 234 -4.64 -13.11 -28.04
CA PRO A 234 -5.06 -14.20 -28.90
C PRO A 234 -4.05 -15.36 -28.94
N GLY A 235 -4.55 -16.59 -28.81
CA GLY A 235 -3.75 -17.82 -28.80
C GLY A 235 -2.94 -18.03 -27.52
N SER A 236 -3.27 -17.35 -26.42
CA SER A 236 -2.62 -17.60 -25.12
C SER A 236 -2.97 -18.97 -24.52
N ASP A 237 -4.11 -19.54 -24.91
CA ASP A 237 -4.60 -20.87 -24.51
C ASP A 237 -3.77 -22.02 -25.08
N THR A 238 -2.95 -21.77 -26.12
CA THR A 238 -2.02 -22.75 -26.68
C THR A 238 -0.62 -22.67 -26.08
N LEU A 239 -0.36 -21.73 -25.17
CA LEU A 239 0.95 -21.53 -24.55
C LEU A 239 1.06 -22.25 -23.21
N VAL A 240 2.29 -22.47 -22.77
CA VAL A 240 2.58 -22.85 -21.38
C VAL A 240 3.09 -21.66 -20.56
N GLU A 241 3.03 -21.74 -19.24
CA GLU A 241 3.37 -20.64 -18.31
C GLU A 241 4.76 -20.02 -18.58
N GLN A 242 5.77 -20.85 -18.88
CA GLN A 242 7.14 -20.38 -19.16
C GLN A 242 7.24 -19.58 -20.47
N GLU A 243 6.25 -19.72 -21.35
CA GLU A 243 6.18 -18.97 -22.61
C GLU A 243 5.54 -17.60 -22.44
N THR A 244 4.64 -17.43 -21.46
CA THR A 244 4.00 -16.13 -21.20
C THR A 244 4.87 -15.22 -20.34
N GLY A 245 5.74 -15.79 -19.51
CA GLY A 245 6.64 -15.02 -18.65
C GLY A 245 5.95 -14.50 -17.39
N LEU A 246 6.71 -13.78 -16.57
CA LEU A 246 6.19 -13.23 -15.33
C LEU A 246 5.07 -12.23 -15.65
N PHE A 247 3.86 -12.48 -15.15
CA PHE A 247 2.68 -11.65 -15.38
C PHE A 247 2.32 -11.45 -16.87
N GLY A 248 2.67 -12.41 -17.73
CA GLY A 248 2.44 -12.32 -19.18
C GLY A 248 3.43 -11.41 -19.92
N SER A 249 4.56 -11.03 -19.30
CA SER A 249 5.49 -10.05 -19.85
C SER A 249 6.12 -10.42 -21.20
N TRP A 250 6.24 -11.70 -21.52
CA TRP A 250 6.77 -12.17 -22.81
C TRP A 250 5.76 -12.15 -23.94
N ILE A 251 4.48 -11.94 -23.66
CA ILE A 251 3.43 -11.92 -24.67
C ILE A 251 2.61 -10.63 -24.67
N GLY A 252 2.85 -9.71 -23.72
CA GLY A 252 2.12 -8.44 -23.61
C GLY A 252 2.12 -7.58 -24.88
N TYR A 253 3.15 -7.71 -25.72
CA TYR A 253 3.20 -7.02 -27.02
C TYR A 253 2.20 -7.56 -28.06
N ARG A 254 1.61 -8.75 -27.82
CA ARG A 254 0.57 -9.39 -28.64
C ARG A 254 -0.84 -9.16 -28.11
N ALA A 255 -0.98 -8.56 -26.92
CA ALA A 255 -2.27 -8.31 -26.30
C ALA A 255 -3.16 -7.44 -27.20
N ASP A 256 -4.43 -7.81 -27.31
CA ASP A 256 -5.44 -7.09 -28.10
C ASP A 256 -6.23 -6.13 -27.20
N PRO A 257 -6.04 -4.79 -27.35
CA PRO A 257 -6.78 -3.80 -26.58
C PRO A 257 -8.31 -3.89 -26.74
N ALA A 258 -8.81 -4.45 -27.84
CA ALA A 258 -10.24 -4.62 -28.08
C ALA A 258 -10.90 -5.57 -27.06
N MET A 259 -10.11 -6.40 -26.37
CA MET A 259 -10.58 -7.33 -25.34
C MET A 259 -10.66 -6.70 -23.94
N ILE A 260 -10.06 -5.52 -23.73
CA ILE A 260 -10.08 -4.83 -22.41
C ILE A 260 -11.50 -4.59 -21.90
N PRO A 261 -12.47 -4.09 -22.71
CA PRO A 261 -13.84 -3.88 -22.22
C PRO A 261 -14.49 -5.16 -21.69
N LYS A 262 -14.24 -6.32 -22.32
CA LYS A 262 -14.78 -7.61 -21.84
C LYS A 262 -14.17 -7.99 -20.50
N LEU A 263 -12.85 -7.86 -20.35
CA LEU A 263 -12.14 -8.15 -19.10
C LEU A 263 -12.65 -7.26 -17.96
N VAL A 264 -12.68 -5.94 -18.20
CA VAL A 264 -13.12 -4.93 -17.22
C VAL A 264 -14.58 -5.15 -16.82
N LYS A 265 -15.45 -5.48 -17.79
CA LYS A 265 -16.84 -5.83 -17.49
C LYS A 265 -16.93 -7.06 -16.57
N GLY A 266 -16.16 -8.10 -16.84
CA GLY A 266 -16.13 -9.30 -15.99
C GLY A 266 -15.71 -8.99 -14.55
N LEU A 267 -14.68 -8.17 -14.37
CA LEU A 267 -14.24 -7.70 -13.05
C LEU A 267 -15.34 -6.89 -12.35
N HIS A 268 -15.95 -5.94 -13.05
CA HIS A 268 -17.00 -5.09 -12.52
C HIS A 268 -18.25 -5.89 -12.10
N ASP A 269 -18.76 -6.75 -12.97
CA ASP A 269 -19.96 -7.56 -12.71
C ASP A 269 -19.79 -8.48 -11.49
N GLN A 270 -18.58 -8.98 -11.27
CA GLN A 270 -18.24 -9.84 -10.13
C GLN A 270 -17.73 -9.05 -8.91
N ASN A 271 -17.72 -7.71 -8.98
CA ASN A 271 -17.28 -6.82 -7.91
C ASN A 271 -15.84 -7.14 -7.44
N ILE A 272 -14.95 -7.46 -8.39
CA ILE A 272 -13.55 -7.82 -8.16
C ILE A 272 -12.69 -6.56 -8.15
N ARG A 273 -11.82 -6.44 -7.14
CA ARG A 273 -10.87 -5.32 -7.04
C ARG A 273 -9.58 -5.65 -7.79
N VAL A 274 -8.86 -4.62 -8.20
CA VAL A 274 -7.51 -4.77 -8.79
C VAL A 274 -6.48 -4.15 -7.86
N VAL A 275 -5.43 -4.91 -7.50
CA VAL A 275 -4.25 -4.38 -6.83
C VAL A 275 -3.09 -4.38 -7.82
N PRO A 276 -2.69 -3.24 -8.38
CA PRO A 276 -1.86 -3.21 -9.57
C PRO A 276 -0.45 -3.72 -9.34
N THR A 277 0.18 -3.24 -8.26
CA THR A 277 1.61 -3.37 -8.04
C THR A 277 2.39 -2.85 -9.26
N GLU A 278 1.92 -1.75 -9.84
CA GLU A 278 2.53 -1.18 -11.06
C GLU A 278 3.96 -0.72 -10.80
N ALA A 279 4.28 -0.29 -9.57
CA ALA A 279 5.63 -0.03 -9.11
C ALA A 279 6.54 -1.24 -9.27
N LEU A 280 6.05 -2.46 -8.98
CA LEU A 280 6.81 -3.69 -9.21
C LEU A 280 7.05 -3.92 -10.70
N ALA A 281 6.01 -3.81 -11.53
CA ALA A 281 6.13 -4.01 -12.98
C ALA A 281 7.06 -2.97 -13.63
N GLU A 282 6.93 -1.70 -13.28
CA GLU A 282 7.73 -0.60 -13.81
C GLU A 282 9.19 -0.69 -13.36
N ARG A 283 9.47 -1.20 -12.15
CA ARG A 283 10.84 -1.30 -11.65
C ARG A 283 11.50 -2.60 -12.07
N TRP A 284 10.78 -3.72 -12.12
CA TRP A 284 11.34 -5.01 -12.54
C TRP A 284 11.29 -5.19 -14.06
N LEU A 285 10.11 -5.07 -14.67
CA LEU A 285 9.81 -5.56 -16.02
C LEU A 285 9.98 -4.53 -17.12
N SER A 286 10.12 -3.24 -16.77
CA SER A 286 10.44 -2.18 -17.74
C SER A 286 11.89 -2.30 -18.24
N PRO A 287 12.21 -1.73 -19.42
CA PRO A 287 13.54 -1.82 -20.00
C PRO A 287 14.59 -0.92 -19.35
N GLN A 288 14.22 -0.15 -18.32
CA GLN A 288 15.18 0.67 -17.59
C GLN A 288 16.25 -0.24 -16.93
N PRO A 289 17.51 0.20 -16.80
CA PRO A 289 18.53 -0.57 -16.09
C PRO A 289 18.27 -0.56 -14.58
N ALA A 290 18.81 -1.54 -13.84
CA ALA A 290 18.68 -1.57 -12.38
C ALA A 290 19.25 -0.32 -11.68
N SER A 291 20.29 0.28 -12.24
CA SER A 291 20.89 1.53 -11.74
C SER A 291 19.95 2.72 -11.78
N ALA A 292 18.89 2.69 -12.60
CA ALA A 292 17.87 3.75 -12.61
C ALA A 292 17.05 3.80 -11.31
N PHE A 293 17.02 2.71 -10.55
CA PHE A 293 16.20 2.55 -9.34
C PHE A 293 17.05 2.29 -8.09
N ALA A 294 18.20 1.63 -8.22
CA ALA A 294 19.08 1.30 -7.09
C ALA A 294 19.74 2.53 -6.44
N ASN A 295 19.71 3.69 -7.10
CA ASN A 295 20.21 4.95 -6.56
C ASN A 295 19.15 5.76 -5.80
N ASP A 296 17.91 5.25 -5.71
CA ASP A 296 16.86 5.90 -4.95
C ASP A 296 17.27 6.04 -3.46
N PRO A 297 17.07 7.21 -2.82
CA PRO A 297 17.55 7.47 -1.46
C PRO A 297 17.05 6.48 -0.40
N GLU A 298 15.87 5.88 -0.62
CA GLU A 298 15.28 4.89 0.28
C GLU A 298 16.02 3.54 0.30
N MET A 299 16.92 3.26 -0.65
CA MET A 299 17.67 1.99 -0.66
C MET A 299 18.52 1.80 0.60
N LYS A 300 18.87 2.89 1.29
CA LYS A 300 19.55 2.86 2.60
C LYS A 300 18.76 2.17 3.72
N TYR A 301 17.47 1.87 3.53
CA TYR A 301 16.67 1.11 4.50
C TYR A 301 16.68 -0.40 4.23
N MET A 302 17.35 -0.84 3.16
CA MET A 302 17.50 -2.24 2.77
C MET A 302 18.94 -2.70 2.95
N LYS A 303 19.16 -3.99 3.18
CA LYS A 303 20.53 -4.53 3.32
C LYS A 303 21.22 -4.42 1.95
N ALA A 304 22.50 -4.04 1.91
CA ALA A 304 23.24 -3.95 0.65
C ALA A 304 23.19 -5.25 -0.17
N SER A 305 23.25 -6.42 0.48
CA SER A 305 23.10 -7.72 -0.18
C SER A 305 21.71 -7.94 -0.79
N GLU A 306 20.66 -7.43 -0.15
CA GLU A 306 19.29 -7.50 -0.64
C GLU A 306 19.11 -6.61 -1.87
N VAL A 307 19.61 -5.37 -1.82
CA VAL A 307 19.61 -4.46 -2.98
C VAL A 307 20.38 -5.08 -4.15
N GLN A 308 21.57 -5.65 -3.90
CA GLN A 308 22.34 -6.33 -4.94
C GLN A 308 21.60 -7.53 -5.54
N ASN A 309 20.90 -8.32 -4.72
CA ASN A 309 20.08 -9.44 -5.19
C ASN A 309 18.92 -8.97 -6.07
N TRP A 310 18.28 -7.85 -5.74
CA TRP A 310 17.24 -7.25 -6.58
C TRP A 310 17.80 -6.73 -7.90
N MET A 311 18.97 -6.07 -7.89
CA MET A 311 19.65 -5.65 -9.11
C MET A 311 19.97 -6.85 -9.99
N ASN A 312 20.48 -7.94 -9.41
CA ASN A 312 20.76 -9.18 -10.14
C ASN A 312 19.47 -9.77 -10.73
N THR A 313 18.37 -9.79 -9.98
CA THR A 313 17.07 -10.30 -10.43
C THR A 313 16.57 -9.53 -11.66
N LYS A 314 16.66 -8.20 -11.64
CA LYS A 314 16.29 -7.36 -12.78
C LYS A 314 17.25 -7.53 -13.96
N ASN A 315 18.57 -7.57 -13.72
CA ASN A 315 19.55 -7.75 -14.78
C ASN A 315 19.37 -9.12 -15.47
N ASN A 316 19.07 -10.17 -14.71
CA ASN A 316 18.76 -11.50 -15.25
C ASN A 316 17.51 -11.48 -16.13
N TYR A 317 16.48 -10.71 -15.74
CA TYR A 317 15.30 -10.50 -16.59
C TYR A 317 15.65 -9.81 -17.90
N ASN A 318 16.42 -8.71 -17.85
CA ASN A 318 16.84 -7.96 -19.04
C ASN A 318 17.80 -8.75 -19.95
N ASN A 319 18.59 -9.66 -19.40
CA ASN A 319 19.52 -10.52 -20.15
C ASN A 319 18.87 -11.81 -20.67
N ASN A 320 17.60 -12.06 -20.37
CA ASN A 320 16.90 -13.24 -20.87
C ASN A 320 16.80 -13.19 -22.42
N PRO A 321 17.04 -14.29 -23.15
CA PRO A 321 16.93 -14.30 -24.61
C PRO A 321 15.56 -13.89 -25.16
N LYS A 322 14.49 -14.02 -24.37
CA LYS A 322 13.13 -13.59 -24.72
C LYS A 322 12.88 -12.09 -24.50
N PHE A 323 13.77 -11.41 -23.76
CA PHE A 323 13.61 -9.99 -23.47
C PHE A 323 13.83 -9.15 -24.73
N SER A 324 12.93 -8.20 -24.96
CA SER A 324 13.06 -7.15 -25.96
C SER A 324 12.62 -5.84 -25.32
N LYS A 325 13.43 -4.79 -25.48
CA LYS A 325 13.11 -3.45 -24.96
C LYS A 325 11.75 -2.96 -25.48
N GLU A 326 11.52 -3.10 -26.77
CA GLU A 326 10.26 -2.71 -27.41
C GLU A 326 9.08 -3.51 -26.86
N HIS A 327 9.23 -4.82 -26.67
CA HIS A 327 8.17 -5.66 -26.11
C HIS A 327 7.86 -5.32 -24.66
N ALA A 328 8.89 -5.03 -23.86
CA ALA A 328 8.73 -4.58 -22.48
C ALA A 328 7.98 -3.24 -22.41
N GLU A 329 8.29 -2.28 -23.28
CA GLU A 329 7.57 -1.00 -23.37
C GLU A 329 6.10 -1.19 -23.73
N LYS A 330 5.80 -2.05 -24.73
CA LYS A 330 4.43 -2.40 -25.11
C LYS A 330 3.66 -3.10 -23.97
N TYR A 331 4.32 -3.97 -23.22
CA TYR A 331 3.73 -4.63 -22.06
C TYR A 331 3.35 -3.62 -20.96
N ILE A 332 4.25 -2.69 -20.60
CA ILE A 332 3.96 -1.64 -19.61
C ILE A 332 2.83 -0.73 -20.11
N ASP A 333 2.84 -0.32 -21.37
CA ASP A 333 1.75 0.47 -21.96
C ASP A 333 0.39 -0.26 -21.91
N MET A 334 0.38 -1.57 -22.17
CA MET A 334 -0.83 -2.39 -22.06
C MET A 334 -1.37 -2.43 -20.62
N ARG A 335 -0.50 -2.61 -19.62
CA ARG A 335 -0.90 -2.56 -18.20
C ARG A 335 -1.55 -1.22 -17.85
N ARG A 336 -0.93 -0.12 -18.26
CA ARG A 336 -1.46 1.24 -18.06
C ARG A 336 -2.84 1.41 -18.71
N LYS A 337 -3.05 0.91 -19.92
CA LYS A 337 -4.36 0.90 -20.61
C LYS A 337 -5.41 0.12 -19.84
N ILE A 338 -5.06 -1.05 -19.30
CA ILE A 338 -5.96 -1.85 -18.47
C ILE A 338 -6.34 -1.09 -17.19
N LEU A 339 -5.37 -0.48 -16.50
CA LEU A 339 -5.62 0.30 -15.28
C LEU A 339 -6.55 1.49 -15.53
N LEU A 340 -6.29 2.25 -16.59
CA LEU A 340 -7.15 3.36 -16.97
C LEU A 340 -8.57 2.89 -17.31
N ALA A 341 -8.70 1.74 -17.98
CA ALA A 341 -10.00 1.16 -18.30
C ALA A 341 -10.75 0.68 -17.05
N CYS A 342 -10.06 0.06 -16.09
CA CYS A 342 -10.64 -0.31 -14.79
C CYS A 342 -11.19 0.93 -14.07
N GLN A 343 -10.37 1.98 -13.92
CA GLN A 343 -10.78 3.24 -13.30
C GLN A 343 -12.02 3.84 -13.98
N LYS A 344 -12.01 3.95 -15.32
CA LYS A 344 -13.09 4.58 -16.08
C LYS A 344 -14.41 3.82 -16.08
N ASN A 345 -14.39 2.53 -15.78
CA ASN A 345 -15.56 1.65 -15.85
C ASN A 345 -15.94 1.07 -14.47
N GLY A 346 -15.56 1.74 -13.38
CA GLY A 346 -16.04 1.42 -12.04
C GLY A 346 -15.45 0.16 -11.41
N VAL A 347 -14.32 -0.35 -11.92
CA VAL A 347 -13.56 -1.39 -11.22
C VAL A 347 -12.66 -0.72 -10.19
N ASP A 348 -12.95 -0.97 -8.92
CA ASP A 348 -12.17 -0.43 -7.80
C ASP A 348 -10.70 -0.90 -7.88
N ILE A 349 -9.79 0.07 -8.05
CA ILE A 349 -8.36 -0.13 -7.86
C ILE A 349 -8.03 0.11 -6.39
N LEU A 350 -7.26 -0.79 -5.79
CA LEU A 350 -6.70 -0.63 -4.45
C LEU A 350 -5.19 -0.41 -4.54
N LEU A 351 -4.70 0.58 -3.81
CA LEU A 351 -3.29 0.94 -3.83
C LEU A 351 -2.44 -0.17 -3.21
N GLY A 352 -1.43 -0.63 -3.94
CA GLY A 352 -0.42 -1.51 -3.37
C GLY A 352 0.78 -1.72 -4.28
N SER A 353 1.96 -1.87 -3.67
CA SER A 353 3.26 -1.81 -4.36
C SER A 353 4.05 -3.11 -4.32
N ASP A 354 3.63 -4.08 -3.50
CA ASP A 354 4.34 -5.35 -3.30
C ASP A 354 5.75 -5.14 -2.69
N ALA A 355 5.81 -4.51 -1.52
CA ALA A 355 7.08 -4.16 -0.85
C ALA A 355 7.28 -4.96 0.46
N PRO A 356 8.51 -5.47 0.76
CA PRO A 356 9.70 -5.39 -0.08
C PRO A 356 9.69 -6.42 -1.22
N GLN A 357 10.10 -5.98 -2.41
CA GLN A 357 10.36 -6.82 -3.59
C GLN A 357 11.39 -6.11 -4.49
N VAL A 358 11.70 -6.62 -5.68
CA VAL A 358 12.69 -6.08 -6.64
C VAL A 358 12.69 -4.55 -6.70
N LEU A 359 13.66 -3.95 -5.99
CA LEU A 359 13.88 -2.50 -5.89
C LEU A 359 12.69 -1.72 -5.29
N ASN A 360 11.79 -2.37 -4.56
CA ASN A 360 10.69 -1.76 -3.82
C ASN A 360 10.98 -1.77 -2.31
N VAL A 361 11.17 -0.58 -1.73
CA VAL A 361 11.35 -0.40 -0.29
C VAL A 361 9.98 -0.20 0.40
N PRO A 362 9.70 -0.86 1.53
CA PRO A 362 8.44 -0.70 2.27
C PRO A 362 8.16 0.76 2.64
N GLY A 363 6.90 1.16 2.53
CA GLY A 363 6.46 2.55 2.74
C GLY A 363 6.76 3.46 1.55
N PHE A 364 8.01 3.52 1.09
CA PHE A 364 8.42 4.42 0.01
C PHE A 364 7.81 4.05 -1.34
N SER A 365 7.65 2.75 -1.62
CA SER A 365 7.17 2.24 -2.90
C SER A 365 5.72 2.60 -3.19
N ILE A 366 4.90 2.86 -2.17
CA ILE A 366 3.50 3.28 -2.37
C ILE A 366 3.43 4.63 -3.11
N HIS A 367 4.39 5.51 -2.88
CA HIS A 367 4.41 6.81 -3.54
C HIS A 367 4.88 6.70 -4.99
N HIS A 368 5.70 5.68 -5.30
CA HIS A 368 6.01 5.35 -6.69
C HIS A 368 4.77 4.75 -7.38
N GLU A 369 4.04 3.85 -6.71
CA GLU A 369 2.76 3.31 -7.20
C GLU A 369 1.80 4.44 -7.59
N MET A 370 1.60 5.43 -6.71
CA MET A 370 0.77 6.60 -7.02
C MET A 370 1.27 7.37 -8.25
N LYS A 371 2.59 7.55 -8.41
CA LYS A 371 3.16 8.20 -9.59
C LYS A 371 2.91 7.38 -10.86
N PHE A 372 3.01 6.05 -10.80
CA PHE A 372 2.75 5.17 -11.94
C PHE A 372 1.27 5.11 -12.31
N LEU A 373 0.36 5.19 -11.32
CA LEU A 373 -1.07 5.31 -11.57
C LEU A 373 -1.43 6.62 -12.28
N VAL A 374 -0.83 7.75 -11.89
CA VAL A 374 -0.95 9.00 -12.66
C VAL A 374 -0.33 8.84 -14.05
N GLY A 375 0.80 8.15 -14.17
CA GLY A 375 1.42 7.79 -15.45
C GLY A 375 0.55 6.89 -16.34
N ALA A 376 -0.38 6.14 -15.76
CA ALA A 376 -1.39 5.36 -16.47
C ALA A 376 -2.59 6.19 -16.94
N GLY A 377 -2.69 7.45 -16.49
CA GLY A 377 -3.73 8.40 -16.89
C GLY A 377 -4.81 8.64 -15.85
N LEU A 378 -4.66 8.13 -14.62
CA LEU A 378 -5.53 8.53 -13.50
C LEU A 378 -5.23 9.97 -13.10
N THR A 379 -6.25 10.74 -12.69
CA THR A 379 -5.98 12.03 -12.05
C THR A 379 -5.33 11.83 -10.67
N PRO A 380 -4.67 12.85 -10.10
CA PRO A 380 -4.19 12.78 -8.73
C PRO A 380 -5.30 12.45 -7.74
N TYR A 381 -6.49 13.06 -7.86
CA TYR A 381 -7.62 12.75 -6.98
C TYR A 381 -8.05 11.28 -7.08
N GLU A 382 -8.20 10.75 -8.31
CA GLU A 382 -8.53 9.33 -8.54
C GLU A 382 -7.47 8.41 -7.93
N THR A 383 -6.20 8.76 -8.07
CA THR A 383 -5.07 8.01 -7.52
C THR A 383 -5.14 7.96 -5.99
N LEU A 384 -5.37 9.10 -5.32
CA LEU A 384 -5.51 9.14 -3.86
C LEU A 384 -6.70 8.32 -3.35
N ARG A 385 -7.79 8.21 -4.14
CA ARG A 385 -8.95 7.37 -3.78
C ARG A 385 -8.59 5.89 -3.68
N THR A 386 -7.67 5.40 -4.52
CA THR A 386 -7.23 3.99 -4.51
C THR A 386 -6.61 3.57 -3.18
N GLY A 387 -5.98 4.50 -2.46
CA GLY A 387 -5.39 4.26 -1.14
C GLY A 387 -6.23 4.72 0.05
N THR A 388 -7.45 5.24 -0.18
CA THR A 388 -8.31 5.80 0.86
C THR A 388 -9.74 5.26 0.77
N VAL A 389 -10.61 5.92 0.01
CA VAL A 389 -12.04 5.62 -0.09
C VAL A 389 -12.30 4.21 -0.62
N ASN A 390 -11.55 3.79 -1.64
CA ASN A 390 -11.72 2.46 -2.23
C ASN A 390 -11.37 1.35 -1.22
N VAL A 391 -10.32 1.58 -0.42
CA VAL A 391 -9.89 0.64 0.63
C VAL A 391 -10.87 0.62 1.80
N ALA A 392 -11.37 1.78 2.23
CA ALA A 392 -12.40 1.88 3.26
C ALA A 392 -13.68 1.14 2.85
N SER A 393 -14.10 1.29 1.59
CA SER A 393 -15.21 0.52 1.00
C SER A 393 -14.93 -0.98 1.00
N TYR A 394 -13.77 -1.39 0.49
CA TYR A 394 -13.36 -2.80 0.42
C TYR A 394 -13.31 -3.49 1.80
N LEU A 395 -12.76 -2.81 2.80
CA LEU A 395 -12.66 -3.30 4.19
C LEU A 395 -13.94 -3.07 5.01
N LYS A 396 -14.99 -2.50 4.41
CA LYS A 396 -16.27 -2.17 5.05
C LYS A 396 -16.10 -1.28 6.30
N LYS A 397 -15.29 -0.23 6.17
CA LYS A 397 -14.99 0.78 7.19
C LYS A 397 -15.62 2.14 6.82
N PRO A 398 -16.90 2.37 7.13
CA PRO A 398 -17.62 3.57 6.68
C PRO A 398 -17.11 4.88 7.32
N ASP A 399 -16.36 4.78 8.42
CA ASP A 399 -15.78 5.91 9.15
C ASP A 399 -14.29 6.14 8.82
N ALA A 400 -13.77 5.52 7.76
CA ALA A 400 -12.38 5.65 7.29
C ALA A 400 -12.29 6.17 5.83
N GLY A 401 -11.08 6.52 5.40
CA GLY A 401 -10.79 6.93 4.00
C GLY A 401 -11.30 8.32 3.59
N THR A 402 -11.94 9.06 4.51
CA THR A 402 -12.39 10.45 4.31
C THR A 402 -12.13 11.28 5.57
N ILE A 403 -12.08 12.61 5.44
CA ILE A 403 -11.99 13.53 6.59
C ILE A 403 -13.36 14.15 6.84
N LYS A 404 -14.00 13.72 7.93
CA LYS A 404 -15.31 14.20 8.40
C LYS A 404 -15.40 14.01 9.91
N THR A 405 -16.13 14.88 10.61
CA THR A 405 -16.46 14.66 12.03
C THR A 405 -17.09 13.28 12.25
N GLY A 406 -16.60 12.55 13.25
CA GLY A 406 -16.99 11.19 13.59
C GLY A 406 -16.06 10.12 13.02
N ASN A 407 -15.33 10.42 11.93
CA ASN A 407 -14.38 9.48 11.33
C ASN A 407 -13.18 9.20 12.24
N VAL A 408 -12.49 8.10 11.98
CA VAL A 408 -11.20 7.80 12.60
C VAL A 408 -10.17 8.89 12.25
N SER A 409 -9.25 9.16 13.17
CA SER A 409 -8.22 10.19 12.98
C SER A 409 -6.97 9.69 12.27
N ASP A 410 -7.09 8.76 11.32
CA ASP A 410 -5.95 8.31 10.51
C ASP A 410 -5.69 9.34 9.41
N LEU A 411 -4.64 10.16 9.57
CA LEU A 411 -4.40 11.36 8.79
C LEU A 411 -2.93 11.54 8.44
N VAL A 412 -2.65 12.15 7.29
CA VAL A 412 -1.31 12.56 6.88
C VAL A 412 -1.29 14.06 6.63
N LEU A 413 -0.34 14.75 7.27
CA LEU A 413 -0.05 16.16 7.02
C LEU A 413 1.09 16.26 6.01
N LEU A 414 0.88 17.01 4.94
CA LEU A 414 1.79 17.15 3.79
C LEU A 414 2.25 18.60 3.63
N ASN A 415 3.50 18.80 3.23
CA ASN A 415 4.07 20.09 2.86
C ASN A 415 3.92 20.38 1.35
N GLY A 416 2.72 20.20 0.82
CA GLY A 416 2.42 20.44 -0.59
C GLY A 416 1.08 19.85 -1.00
N ASN A 417 0.52 20.32 -2.13
CA ASN A 417 -0.78 19.88 -2.63
C ASN A 417 -0.64 18.64 -3.52
N PRO A 418 -1.04 17.44 -3.07
CA PRO A 418 -0.97 16.23 -3.89
C PRO A 418 -1.96 16.23 -5.06
N LEU A 419 -2.98 17.11 -5.07
CA LEU A 419 -3.91 17.22 -6.21
C LEU A 419 -3.29 17.98 -7.40
N ASN A 420 -2.30 18.83 -7.16
CA ASN A 420 -1.58 19.53 -8.22
C ASN A 420 -0.37 18.72 -8.71
N ASP A 421 0.31 18.03 -7.79
CA ASP A 421 1.47 17.19 -8.07
C ASP A 421 1.46 15.99 -7.12
N ILE A 422 1.22 14.80 -7.66
CA ILE A 422 1.14 13.57 -6.87
C ILE A 422 2.45 13.27 -6.11
N SER A 423 3.59 13.82 -6.54
CA SER A 423 4.87 13.64 -5.84
C SER A 423 4.88 14.24 -4.43
N GLN A 424 3.99 15.20 -4.15
CA GLN A 424 3.84 15.83 -2.84
C GLN A 424 3.40 14.86 -1.75
N THR A 425 2.91 13.65 -2.09
CA THR A 425 2.58 12.62 -1.09
C THR A 425 3.80 12.15 -0.29
N LYS A 426 5.02 12.36 -0.79
CA LYS A 426 6.28 12.06 -0.10
C LYS A 426 6.68 13.14 0.92
N ASN A 427 6.12 14.34 0.82
CA ASN A 427 6.52 15.50 1.62
C ASN A 427 5.80 15.53 2.97
N ILE A 428 6.03 14.51 3.81
CA ILE A 428 5.31 14.29 5.06
C ILE A 428 5.83 15.19 6.18
N GLU A 429 4.88 15.85 6.85
CA GLU A 429 5.08 16.72 8.02
C GLU A 429 4.61 16.07 9.33
N GLY A 430 3.84 14.99 9.22
CA GLY A 430 3.50 14.13 10.34
C GLY A 430 2.33 13.22 9.99
N VAL A 431 2.14 12.21 10.83
CA VAL A 431 1.12 11.17 10.63
C VAL A 431 0.33 11.00 11.92
N MET A 432 -0.98 11.01 11.81
CA MET A 432 -1.89 10.63 12.87
C MET A 432 -2.37 9.20 12.60
N ILE A 433 -2.21 8.29 13.58
CA ILE A 433 -2.69 6.90 13.49
C ILE A 433 -3.38 6.54 14.79
N GLY A 434 -4.68 6.23 14.73
CA GLY A 434 -5.52 6.01 15.89
C GLY A 434 -5.36 7.18 16.87
N THR A 435 -4.83 6.91 18.06
CA THR A 435 -4.64 7.93 19.09
C THR A 435 -3.28 8.64 19.08
N ASN A 436 -2.42 8.38 18.11
CA ASN A 436 -1.03 8.79 18.16
C ASN A 436 -0.70 9.80 17.05
N TRP A 437 -0.17 10.95 17.44
CA TRP A 437 0.44 11.93 16.54
C TRP A 437 1.95 11.72 16.46
N LEU A 438 2.44 11.45 15.26
CA LEU A 438 3.84 11.26 14.91
C LEU A 438 4.33 12.51 14.18
N PRO A 439 4.93 13.49 14.88
CA PRO A 439 5.48 14.69 14.23
C PRO A 439 6.67 14.33 13.34
N LYS A 440 6.98 15.18 12.35
CA LYS A 440 8.13 15.01 11.44
C LYS A 440 9.43 14.66 12.15
N ALA A 441 9.72 15.29 13.28
CA ALA A 441 10.94 15.05 14.05
C ALA A 441 11.02 13.60 14.59
N TYR A 442 9.89 13.06 15.08
CA TYR A 442 9.79 11.66 15.49
C TYR A 442 10.01 10.72 14.29
N ILE A 443 9.33 10.98 13.17
CA ILE A 443 9.47 10.20 11.94
C ILE A 443 10.94 10.16 11.47
N GLN A 444 11.61 11.32 11.44
CA GLN A 444 13.01 11.41 11.01
C GLN A 444 13.96 10.67 11.95
N LYS A 445 13.72 10.72 13.27
CA LYS A 445 14.49 9.96 14.26
C LYS A 445 14.35 8.45 14.04
N GLU A 446 13.13 7.96 13.86
CA GLU A 446 12.88 6.54 13.61
C GLU A 446 13.44 6.08 12.27
N LEU A 447 13.28 6.86 11.20
CA LEU A 447 13.92 6.57 9.92
C LEU A 447 15.44 6.51 10.07
N LYS A 448 16.07 7.44 10.81
CA LYS A 448 17.52 7.41 11.01
C LYS A 448 17.99 6.14 11.73
N ARG A 449 17.21 5.62 12.68
CA ARG A 449 17.48 4.36 13.38
C ARG A 449 17.46 3.15 12.43
N LEU A 450 16.63 3.20 11.38
CA LEU A 450 16.42 2.12 10.43
C LEU A 450 17.40 2.11 9.24
N GLU A 451 18.26 3.13 9.12
CA GLU A 451 19.29 3.13 8.07
C GLU A 451 20.23 1.93 8.28
N LYS A 452 20.34 1.11 7.23
CA LYS A 452 21.25 -0.03 7.15
C LYS A 452 22.53 0.48 6.50
N GLN A 453 23.63 0.37 7.25
CA GLN A 453 24.96 0.81 6.83
C GLN A 453 25.45 0.08 5.57
#